data_AF-A0A3B6BZC3-F1
#
_entry.id   AF-A0A3B6BZC3-F1
#
_cell.length_a   1.000
_cell.length_b   1.000
_cell.length_c   1.000
_cell.angle_alpha   90.00
_cell.angle_beta   90.00
_cell.angle_gamma   90.00
#
_symmetry.space_group_name_H-M   'P 1'
#
loop_
_entity.id
_entity.type
_entity.pdbx_description
1 polymer ?
#
loop_
_entity_poly.entity_id
_entity_poly.type
_entity_poly.pdbx_seq_one_letter_code
_entity_poly.pdbx_strand_id
1 'polypeptide(L)'
;MDQFHDGHHVRLRNLVQRTYLHAADDGVGVTLHERRASMNAAWAVHICHGGDGDGDGDGHRLLLHSAAYGRYLAAGARPARLGHRGLRAELSDYDLPEVEAIMWRAVGSGFDFEDDVVLLRHVGGRYLRANGKYLPWNSSGVSVDDDDDASPMMYWVVEPIPLREAGMPAIPGPLPVSSP
;
A
#
# COMPACT_ATOMS: atom_id res chain seq x y z
N MET A 1 1.35 15.07 -4.49
CA MET A 1 0.80 13.97 -3.66
C MET A 1 -0.71 13.87 -3.87
N ASP A 2 -1.22 14.22 -5.05
CA ASP A 2 -2.62 14.62 -5.21
C ASP A 2 -3.58 13.43 -5.23
N GLN A 3 -3.03 12.21 -5.39
CA GLN A 3 -3.75 10.94 -5.39
C GLN A 3 -4.06 10.42 -3.97
N PHE A 4 -3.37 10.97 -2.95
CA PHE A 4 -3.52 10.55 -1.56
C PHE A 4 -4.11 11.69 -0.74
N HIS A 5 -5.18 11.40 -0.02
CA HIS A 5 -5.83 12.35 0.89
C HIS A 5 -5.80 11.78 2.29
N ASP A 6 -5.36 12.60 3.25
CA ASP A 6 -5.26 12.19 4.65
C ASP A 6 -6.62 11.73 5.21
N GLY A 7 -6.63 10.60 5.93
CA GLY A 7 -7.82 9.97 6.47
C GLY A 7 -8.68 9.19 5.46
N HIS A 8 -8.38 9.25 4.16
CA HIS A 8 -9.07 8.46 3.15
C HIS A 8 -8.53 7.03 3.10
N HIS A 9 -9.35 6.13 2.55
CA HIS A 9 -8.95 4.77 2.28
C HIS A 9 -8.69 4.59 0.79
N VAL A 10 -7.66 3.82 0.46
CA VAL A 10 -7.28 3.50 -0.92
C VAL A 10 -7.05 2.00 -1.08
N ARG A 11 -7.08 1.54 -2.33
CA ARG A 11 -6.51 0.27 -2.77
C ARG A 11 -5.36 0.58 -3.71
N LEU A 12 -4.32 -0.23 -3.66
CA LEU A 12 -3.18 -0.11 -4.57
C LEU A 12 -3.20 -1.30 -5.51
N ARG A 13 -3.42 -1.06 -6.80
CA ARG A 13 -3.42 -2.10 -7.83
C ARG A 13 -2.13 -2.04 -8.62
N ASN A 14 -1.40 -3.15 -8.71
CA ASN A 14 -0.22 -3.22 -9.55
C ASN A 14 -0.59 -3.02 -11.02
N LEU A 15 0.13 -2.14 -11.71
CA LEU A 15 -0.17 -1.76 -13.09
C LEU A 15 -0.16 -2.96 -14.05
N VAL A 16 0.85 -3.84 -13.93
CA VAL A 16 1.04 -4.97 -14.85
C VAL A 16 0.24 -6.20 -14.42
N GLN A 17 0.33 -6.59 -13.15
CA GLN A 17 -0.33 -7.81 -12.68
C GLN A 17 -1.83 -7.65 -12.49
N ARG A 18 -2.31 -6.41 -12.37
CA ARG A 18 -3.73 -6.09 -12.09
C ARG A 18 -4.25 -6.72 -10.79
N THR A 19 -3.34 -7.10 -9.91
CA THR A 19 -3.59 -7.58 -8.55
C THR A 19 -3.42 -6.44 -7.54
N TYR A 20 -4.04 -6.57 -6.38
CA TYR A 20 -4.05 -5.57 -5.33
C TYR A 20 -3.03 -5.91 -4.25
N LEU A 21 -2.42 -4.87 -3.68
CA LEU A 21 -1.62 -4.98 -2.47
C LEU A 21 -2.52 -5.35 -1.28
N HIS A 22 -2.28 -6.53 -0.73
CA HIS A 22 -2.98 -7.06 0.43
C HIS A 22 -2.04 -7.16 1.63
N ALA A 23 -2.55 -6.81 2.80
CA ALA A 23 -1.99 -7.36 4.04
C ALA A 23 -2.19 -8.89 4.04
N ALA A 24 -1.11 -9.64 4.29
CA ALA A 24 -1.16 -11.09 4.23
C ALA A 24 -1.93 -11.68 5.41
N ASP A 25 -2.48 -12.88 5.24
CA ASP A 25 -3.27 -13.55 6.28
C ASP A 25 -2.46 -13.98 7.51
N ASP A 26 -1.12 -14.03 7.38
CA ASP A 26 -0.21 -14.20 8.52
C ASP A 26 -0.12 -12.94 9.41
N GLY A 27 -0.71 -11.83 8.95
CA GLY A 27 -0.64 -10.50 9.55
C GLY A 27 0.74 -9.85 9.47
N VAL A 28 1.78 -10.56 9.05
CA VAL A 28 3.17 -10.07 9.06
C VAL A 28 3.57 -9.57 7.69
N GLY A 29 3.31 -10.32 6.64
CA GLY A 29 3.70 -9.96 5.28
C GLY A 29 2.69 -9.08 4.57
N VAL A 30 3.07 -8.70 3.34
CA VAL A 30 2.13 -8.22 2.33
C VAL A 30 2.26 -9.08 1.07
N THR A 31 1.15 -9.22 0.35
CA THR A 31 1.02 -10.11 -0.81
C THR A 31 0.19 -9.46 -1.90
N LEU A 32 0.26 -9.99 -3.12
CA LEU A 32 -0.64 -9.62 -4.20
C LEU A 32 -1.80 -10.60 -4.30
N HIS A 33 -3.01 -10.06 -4.49
CA HIS A 33 -4.21 -10.85 -4.70
C HIS A 33 -5.18 -10.15 -5.66
N GLU A 34 -5.92 -10.91 -6.47
CA GLU A 34 -6.92 -10.38 -7.41
C GLU A 34 -8.16 -9.74 -6.73
N ARG A 35 -8.37 -10.00 -5.43
CA ARG A 35 -9.65 -9.73 -4.77
C ARG A 35 -9.71 -8.30 -4.24
N ARG A 36 -10.26 -7.41 -5.07
CA ARG A 36 -10.50 -6.00 -4.73
C ARG A 36 -11.32 -5.76 -3.45
N ALA A 37 -12.44 -6.48 -3.30
CA ALA A 37 -13.39 -6.29 -2.20
C ALA A 37 -12.96 -7.12 -0.97
N SER A 38 -11.91 -6.67 -0.29
CA SER A 38 -11.39 -7.24 0.94
C SER A 38 -10.87 -6.13 1.86
N MET A 39 -10.98 -6.32 3.18
CA MET A 39 -10.32 -5.44 4.15
C MET A 39 -8.80 -5.50 4.03
N ASN A 40 -8.25 -6.65 3.65
CA ASN A 40 -6.81 -6.81 3.44
C ASN A 40 -6.28 -5.91 2.32
N ALA A 41 -7.13 -5.55 1.34
CA ALA A 41 -6.79 -4.68 0.22
C ALA A 41 -6.92 -3.18 0.52
N ALA A 42 -7.49 -2.84 1.69
CA ALA A 42 -7.82 -1.47 2.06
C ALA A 42 -6.74 -0.89 2.98
N TRP A 43 -6.27 0.29 2.60
CA TRP A 43 -5.22 1.03 3.30
C TRP A 43 -5.73 2.42 3.64
N ALA A 44 -5.78 2.76 4.92
CA ALA A 44 -6.00 4.12 5.37
C ALA A 44 -4.72 4.94 5.16
N VAL A 45 -4.89 6.15 4.63
CA VAL A 45 -3.82 7.08 4.28
C VAL A 45 -3.59 8.01 5.46
N HIS A 46 -2.37 8.02 6.01
CA HIS A 46 -1.94 9.04 6.97
C HIS A 46 -0.81 9.87 6.34
N ILE A 47 -0.97 11.19 6.31
CA ILE A 47 0.04 12.12 5.77
C ILE A 47 0.70 12.88 6.92
N CYS A 48 2.00 12.65 7.12
CA CYS A 48 2.80 13.37 8.10
C CYS A 48 3.66 14.45 7.43
N HIS A 49 3.85 15.56 8.12
CA HIS A 49 4.73 16.65 7.68
C HIS A 49 6.08 16.49 8.37
N GLY A 50 7.13 16.17 7.63
CA GLY A 50 8.51 16.21 8.11
C GLY A 50 8.96 17.66 8.23
N GLY A 51 9.48 18.03 9.40
CA GLY A 51 10.03 19.36 9.64
C GLY A 51 11.23 19.65 8.76
N ASP A 52 11.35 20.91 8.35
CA ASP A 52 12.39 21.50 7.50
C ASP A 52 13.80 21.06 7.95
N GLY A 53 14.44 20.16 7.20
CA GLY A 53 15.73 19.60 7.64
C GLY A 53 16.58 18.88 6.61
N ASP A 54 16.04 18.48 5.46
CA ASP A 54 16.86 17.95 4.38
C ASP A 54 16.34 18.47 3.03
N GLY A 55 17.24 19.00 2.21
CA GLY A 55 16.97 19.88 1.07
C GLY A 55 16.32 19.22 -0.15
N ASP A 56 15.58 18.13 0.04
CA ASP A 56 14.80 17.47 -1.00
C ASP A 56 13.34 17.89 -0.86
N GLY A 57 12.95 18.86 -1.69
CA GLY A 57 11.63 19.50 -1.67
C GLY A 57 10.50 18.50 -1.57
N ASP A 58 9.54 18.84 -0.70
CA ASP A 58 8.34 18.11 -0.30
C ASP A 58 8.48 17.21 0.94
N GLY A 59 8.36 17.85 2.12
CA GLY A 59 8.44 17.23 3.45
C GLY A 59 7.28 16.30 3.80
N HIS A 60 6.31 16.07 2.91
CA HIS A 60 5.21 15.16 3.18
C HIS A 60 5.67 13.70 3.14
N ARG A 61 5.24 12.92 4.13
CA ARG A 61 5.46 11.47 4.25
C ARG A 61 4.11 10.78 4.28
N LEU A 62 3.98 9.75 3.47
CA LEU A 62 2.83 8.88 3.38
C LEU A 62 3.04 7.66 4.27
N LEU A 63 2.06 7.35 5.11
CA LEU A 63 1.95 6.07 5.80
C LEU A 63 0.67 5.38 5.34
N LEU A 64 0.77 4.07 5.10
CA LEU A 64 -0.33 3.24 4.64
C LEU A 64 -0.71 2.27 5.75
N HIS A 65 -1.82 2.56 6.41
CA HIS A 65 -2.32 1.81 7.56
C HIS A 65 -3.31 0.72 7.12
N SER A 66 -3.02 -0.53 7.42
CA SER A 66 -3.84 -1.67 7.05
C SER A 66 -5.18 -1.65 7.78
N ALA A 67 -6.29 -1.63 7.04
CA ALA A 67 -7.63 -1.72 7.61
C ALA A 67 -7.94 -3.10 8.22
N ALA A 68 -7.19 -4.15 7.84
CA ALA A 68 -7.39 -5.50 8.36
C ALA A 68 -6.66 -5.76 9.69
N TYR A 69 -5.45 -5.23 9.84
CA TYR A 69 -4.58 -5.56 10.98
C TYR A 69 -4.16 -4.37 11.83
N GLY A 70 -4.51 -3.14 11.45
CA GLY A 70 -4.16 -1.94 12.20
C GLY A 70 -2.65 -1.65 12.22
N ARG A 71 -1.89 -2.15 11.24
CA ARG A 71 -0.44 -1.99 11.10
C ARG A 71 -0.06 -1.29 9.81
N TYR A 72 1.13 -0.70 9.76
CA TYR A 72 1.60 0.08 8.64
C TYR A 72 2.41 -0.75 7.64
N LEU A 73 2.29 -0.42 6.35
CA LEU A 73 3.18 -0.94 5.33
C LEU A 73 4.61 -0.47 5.62
N ALA A 74 5.53 -1.42 5.73
CA ALA A 74 6.93 -1.18 6.04
C ALA A 74 7.86 -1.79 4.99
N ALA A 75 9.00 -1.13 4.76
CA ALA A 75 10.15 -1.72 4.12
C ALA A 75 10.94 -2.53 5.16
N GLY A 76 10.81 -3.86 5.12
CA GLY A 76 11.52 -4.75 6.03
C GLY A 76 13.02 -4.80 5.73
N ALA A 77 13.79 -5.26 6.71
CA ALA A 77 15.25 -5.42 6.58
C ALA A 77 15.66 -6.78 5.99
N ARG A 78 14.73 -7.75 5.94
CA ARG A 78 15.03 -9.13 5.51
C ARG A 78 15.02 -9.23 3.98
N PRO A 79 15.88 -10.08 3.39
CA PRO A 79 15.79 -10.38 1.96
C PRO A 79 14.39 -10.87 1.57
N ALA A 80 13.94 -10.51 0.37
CA ALA A 80 12.71 -11.05 -0.19
C ALA A 80 12.78 -12.58 -0.36
N ARG A 81 11.63 -13.22 -0.59
CA ARG A 81 11.56 -14.69 -0.74
C ARG A 81 12.43 -15.15 -1.91
N LEU A 82 12.87 -16.40 -1.89
CA LEU A 82 13.69 -16.96 -2.96
C LEU A 82 13.04 -16.71 -4.34
N GLY A 83 13.81 -16.12 -5.26
CA GLY A 83 13.35 -15.73 -6.60
C GLY A 83 12.67 -14.36 -6.70
N HIS A 84 12.54 -13.62 -5.60
CA HIS A 84 12.13 -12.21 -5.57
C HIS A 84 13.34 -11.30 -5.44
N ARG A 85 13.19 -10.05 -5.89
CA ARG A 85 14.22 -9.02 -5.79
C ARG A 85 14.03 -8.15 -4.55
N GLY A 86 15.10 -7.53 -4.09
CA GLY A 86 15.07 -6.56 -3.01
C GLY A 86 14.77 -7.16 -1.62
N LEU A 87 14.26 -6.31 -0.75
CA LEU A 87 13.90 -6.65 0.63
C LEU A 87 12.41 -6.95 0.77
N ARG A 88 12.06 -7.72 1.79
CA ARG A 88 10.68 -8.07 2.09
C ARG A 88 9.88 -6.84 2.49
N ALA A 89 8.71 -6.65 1.90
CA ALA A 89 7.70 -5.74 2.43
C ALA A 89 6.87 -6.45 3.51
N GLU A 90 6.57 -5.73 4.59
CA GLU A 90 5.89 -6.30 5.77
C GLU A 90 4.98 -5.29 6.46
N LEU A 91 4.26 -5.75 7.47
CA LEU A 91 3.43 -4.93 8.34
C LEU A 91 4.17 -4.67 9.65
N SER A 92 4.41 -3.39 9.95
CA SER A 92 5.01 -2.95 11.21
C SER A 92 4.04 -2.11 12.04
N ASP A 93 4.25 -2.11 13.35
CA ASP A 93 3.56 -1.18 14.24
C ASP A 93 4.12 0.24 14.05
N TYR A 94 3.44 1.23 14.63
CA TYR A 94 4.01 2.56 14.77
C TYR A 94 4.86 2.60 16.03
N ASP A 95 6.12 2.20 15.92
CA ASP A 95 7.08 2.23 17.02
C ASP A 95 8.14 3.31 16.78
N LEU A 96 8.24 4.23 17.74
CA LEU A 96 9.41 5.11 17.84
C LEU A 96 10.55 4.24 18.38
N PRO A 97 11.70 4.06 17.67
CA PRO A 97 12.27 4.96 16.66
C PRO A 97 12.25 4.45 15.19
N GLU A 98 11.69 3.28 14.88
CA GLU A 98 11.73 2.67 13.53
C GLU A 98 10.73 3.27 12.52
N VAL A 99 10.21 4.48 12.80
CA VAL A 99 9.21 5.18 11.99
C VAL A 99 9.67 5.34 10.53
N GLU A 100 10.97 5.43 10.26
CA GLU A 100 11.49 5.50 8.88
C GLU A 100 11.06 4.31 8.02
N ALA A 101 11.00 3.10 8.59
CA ALA A 101 10.65 1.88 7.85
C ALA A 101 9.24 1.93 7.25
N ILE A 102 8.33 2.69 7.87
CA ILE A 102 6.93 2.87 7.46
C ILE A 102 6.68 4.17 6.69
N MET A 103 7.73 4.96 6.43
CA MET A 103 7.61 6.23 5.70
C MET A 103 7.82 6.03 4.20
N TRP A 104 6.81 6.45 3.45
CA TRP A 104 6.78 6.42 2.00
C TRP A 104 6.61 7.83 1.43
N ARG A 105 6.91 7.98 0.14
CA ARG A 105 6.58 9.13 -0.70
C ARG A 105 5.93 8.62 -1.97
N ALA A 106 4.79 9.20 -2.34
CA ALA A 106 4.18 8.93 -3.63
C ALA A 106 4.85 9.82 -4.67
N VAL A 107 5.59 9.20 -5.59
CA VAL A 107 6.22 9.86 -6.72
C VAL A 107 5.32 9.65 -7.93
N GLY A 108 4.91 10.75 -8.58
CA GLY A 108 4.09 10.67 -9.80
C GLY A 108 4.82 9.88 -10.89
N SER A 109 4.07 9.11 -11.67
CA SER A 109 4.64 8.27 -12.72
C SER A 109 5.32 9.03 -13.86
N GLY A 110 4.98 10.32 -14.03
CA GLY A 110 5.41 11.12 -15.18
C GLY A 110 4.74 10.70 -16.49
N PHE A 111 3.75 9.80 -16.45
CA PHE A 111 2.92 9.49 -17.61
C PHE A 111 1.84 10.56 -17.76
N ASP A 112 1.85 11.28 -18.88
CA ASP A 112 0.89 12.37 -19.18
C ASP A 112 -0.59 11.91 -19.27
N PHE A 113 -0.87 10.60 -19.12
CA PHE A 113 -2.18 10.00 -19.37
C PHE A 113 -2.77 9.20 -18.18
N GLU A 114 -2.02 9.03 -17.09
CA GLU A 114 -2.46 8.24 -15.92
C GLU A 114 -2.09 8.96 -14.62
N ASP A 115 -2.86 10.01 -14.29
CA ASP A 115 -2.68 10.83 -13.07
C ASP A 115 -2.86 10.04 -11.77
N ASP A 116 -3.42 8.82 -11.83
CA ASP A 116 -3.64 7.92 -10.70
C ASP A 116 -2.52 6.89 -10.48
N VAL A 117 -1.48 6.91 -11.32
CA VAL A 117 -0.36 5.96 -11.26
C VAL A 117 0.84 6.58 -10.55
N VAL A 118 1.32 5.88 -9.53
CA VAL A 118 2.42 6.32 -8.67
C VAL A 118 3.48 5.24 -8.47
N LEU A 119 4.68 5.70 -8.13
CA LEU A 119 5.74 4.92 -7.50
C LEU A 119 5.69 5.20 -5.99
N LEU A 120 5.78 4.16 -5.17
CA LEU A 120 5.87 4.30 -3.72
C LEU A 120 7.33 4.17 -3.28
N ARG A 121 7.96 5.31 -3.00
CA ARG A 121 9.38 5.41 -2.62
C ARG A 121 9.51 5.44 -1.10
N HIS A 122 10.20 4.45 -0.53
CA HIS A 122 10.60 4.44 0.87
C HIS A 122 11.68 5.52 1.13
N VAL A 123 11.76 6.05 2.35
CA VAL A 123 12.76 7.08 2.73
C VAL A 123 14.20 6.63 2.45
N GLY A 124 14.50 5.34 2.63
CA GLY A 124 15.78 4.72 2.27
C GLY A 124 16.02 4.57 0.75
N GLY A 125 15.28 5.25 -0.11
CA GLY A 125 15.53 5.36 -1.56
C GLY A 125 14.94 4.26 -2.45
N ARG A 126 14.43 3.18 -1.86
CA ARG A 126 13.87 2.01 -2.58
C ARG A 126 12.39 2.15 -2.90
N TYR A 127 11.88 1.32 -3.81
CA TYR A 127 10.51 1.37 -4.30
C TYR A 127 9.74 0.08 -4.04
N LEU A 128 8.46 0.21 -3.71
CA LEU A 128 7.55 -0.92 -3.57
C LEU A 128 7.33 -1.60 -4.94
N ARG A 129 7.48 -2.92 -4.97
CA ARG A 129 7.51 -3.71 -6.20
C ARG A 129 6.69 -4.99 -6.10
N ALA A 130 5.95 -5.28 -7.17
CA ALA A 130 5.36 -6.60 -7.41
C ALA A 130 6.39 -7.59 -7.98
N ASN A 131 6.35 -8.85 -7.54
CA ASN A 131 7.25 -9.91 -8.00
C ASN A 131 6.52 -11.03 -8.75
N GLY A 132 7.30 -11.84 -9.47
CA GLY A 132 6.83 -13.11 -10.02
C GLY A 132 6.08 -13.02 -11.36
N LYS A 133 6.37 -11.98 -12.17
CA LYS A 133 5.91 -11.89 -13.58
C LYS A 133 6.09 -13.19 -14.37
N TYR A 134 7.16 -13.92 -14.09
CA TYR A 134 7.61 -15.07 -14.88
C TYR A 134 7.43 -16.43 -14.18
N LEU A 135 6.98 -16.45 -12.91
CA LEU A 135 6.86 -17.67 -12.11
C LEU A 135 5.48 -17.70 -11.43
N PRO A 136 4.48 -18.39 -12.01
CA PRO A 136 3.09 -18.37 -11.54
C PRO A 136 2.90 -18.82 -10.09
N TRP A 137 3.75 -19.72 -9.58
CA TRP A 137 3.70 -20.19 -8.18
C TRP A 137 4.37 -19.22 -7.19
N ASN A 138 4.95 -18.12 -7.68
CA ASN A 138 5.67 -17.12 -6.89
C ASN A 138 5.26 -15.68 -7.25
N SER A 139 4.06 -15.51 -7.82
CA SER A 139 3.51 -14.23 -8.32
C SER A 139 2.87 -13.36 -7.24
N SER A 140 2.60 -13.89 -6.05
CA SER A 140 1.99 -13.14 -4.95
C SER A 140 2.98 -12.28 -4.15
N GLY A 141 4.26 -12.28 -4.52
CA GLY A 141 5.31 -11.60 -3.78
C GLY A 141 5.31 -10.09 -3.94
N VAL A 142 5.54 -9.39 -2.84
CA VAL A 142 5.78 -7.95 -2.81
C VAL A 142 7.10 -7.70 -2.08
N SER A 143 7.91 -6.81 -2.65
CA SER A 143 9.21 -6.45 -2.10
C SER A 143 9.47 -4.96 -2.24
N VAL A 144 10.60 -4.52 -1.71
CA VAL A 144 11.12 -3.17 -1.79
C VAL A 144 12.49 -3.25 -2.45
N ASP A 145 12.61 -2.68 -3.64
CA ASP A 145 13.75 -2.87 -4.54
C ASP A 145 14.36 -1.53 -4.97
N ASP A 146 15.64 -1.53 -5.33
CA ASP A 146 16.32 -0.33 -5.82
C ASP A 146 15.85 0.06 -7.23
N ASP A 147 16.12 1.31 -7.65
CA ASP A 147 15.63 1.89 -8.92
C ASP A 147 16.47 1.51 -10.15
N ASP A 148 17.59 0.81 -9.96
CA ASP A 148 18.56 0.50 -11.01
C ASP A 148 17.94 -0.25 -12.21
N ASP A 149 16.76 -0.86 -12.02
CA ASP A 149 15.93 -1.49 -13.04
C ASP A 149 14.46 -1.02 -12.94
N ALA A 150 14.21 0.28 -13.07
CA ALA A 150 12.86 0.88 -13.12
C ALA A 150 11.92 0.03 -13.98
N SER A 151 10.98 -0.64 -13.32
CA SER A 151 10.16 -1.69 -13.94
C SER A 151 8.68 -1.30 -13.84
N PRO A 152 7.87 -1.63 -14.86
CA PRO A 152 6.41 -1.56 -14.77
C PRO A 152 5.82 -2.27 -13.53
N MET A 153 6.56 -3.19 -12.92
CA MET A 153 6.19 -3.86 -11.66
C MET A 153 6.23 -2.98 -10.41
N MET A 154 6.85 -1.80 -10.46
CA MET A 154 6.91 -0.83 -9.35
C MET A 154 5.76 0.18 -9.39
N TYR A 155 4.98 0.23 -10.47
CA TYR A 155 3.89 1.19 -10.63
C TYR A 155 2.59 0.66 -10.03
N TRP A 156 1.93 1.53 -9.30
CA TRP A 156 0.69 1.26 -8.58
C TRP A 156 -0.37 2.27 -8.99
N VAL A 157 -1.52 1.75 -9.42
CA VAL A 157 -2.74 2.53 -9.61
C VAL A 157 -3.38 2.76 -8.25
N VAL A 158 -3.60 4.00 -7.88
CA VAL A 158 -4.28 4.40 -6.64
C VAL A 158 -5.78 4.41 -6.89
N GLU A 159 -6.51 3.48 -6.29
CA GLU A 159 -7.97 3.42 -6.38
C GLU A 159 -8.59 3.90 -5.06
N PRO A 160 -9.22 5.08 -5.01
CA PRO A 160 -9.92 5.54 -3.82
C PRO A 160 -11.04 4.58 -3.41
N ILE A 161 -11.20 4.36 -2.11
CA ILE A 161 -12.37 3.71 -1.54
C ILE A 161 -13.32 4.83 -1.11
N PRO A 162 -14.50 4.96 -1.74
CA PRO A 162 -15.45 5.99 -1.38
C PRO A 162 -15.82 5.87 0.09
N LEU A 163 -15.77 6.99 0.82
CA LEU A 163 -16.40 7.07 2.13
C LEU A 163 -17.89 6.81 1.91
N ARG A 164 -18.51 6.02 2.78
CA ARG A 164 -19.94 5.72 2.69
C ARG A 164 -20.71 7.04 2.63
N GLU A 165 -21.32 7.35 1.48
CA GLU A 165 -22.05 8.61 1.30
C GLU A 165 -23.16 8.73 2.33
N ALA A 166 -23.33 9.93 2.88
CA ALA A 166 -24.47 10.27 3.72
C ALA A 166 -25.76 10.09 2.90
N GLY A 167 -26.50 9.00 3.15
CA GLY A 167 -27.69 8.63 2.38
C GLY A 167 -27.67 7.21 1.82
N MET A 168 -26.56 6.47 1.92
CA MET A 168 -26.62 5.02 1.67
C MET A 168 -27.60 4.37 2.64
N PRO A 169 -28.54 3.54 2.15
CA PRO A 169 -29.53 2.90 3.01
C PRO A 169 -28.82 2.15 4.14
N ALA A 170 -29.22 2.45 5.37
CA ALA A 170 -28.77 1.68 6.52
C ALA A 170 -29.16 0.22 6.30
N ILE A 171 -28.26 -0.71 6.61
CA ILE A 171 -28.63 -2.12 6.68
C ILE A 171 -29.74 -2.18 7.75
N PRO A 172 -30.95 -2.68 7.43
CA PRO A 172 -32.01 -2.80 8.41
C PRO A 172 -31.48 -3.56 9.62
N GLY A 173 -31.75 -3.05 10.83
CA GLY A 173 -31.38 -3.74 12.05
C GLY A 173 -31.96 -5.16 12.09
N PRO A 174 -31.39 -6.07 12.90
CA PRO A 174 -31.90 -7.44 13.01
C PRO A 174 -33.40 -7.43 13.29
N LEU A 175 -34.16 -8.20 12.50
CA LEU A 175 -35.60 -8.31 12.68
C LEU A 175 -35.88 -8.86 14.09
N PRO A 176 -36.81 -8.27 14.86
CA PRO A 176 -37.16 -8.79 16.17
C PRO A 176 -37.69 -10.21 16.01
N VAL A 177 -37.10 -11.14 16.78
CA VAL A 177 -37.55 -12.53 16.81
C VAL A 177 -38.89 -12.55 17.55
N SER A 178 -39.96 -12.94 16.88
CA SER A 178 -41.25 -13.18 17.54
C SER A 178 -41.03 -14.23 18.62
N SER A 179 -41.21 -13.84 19.89
CA SER A 179 -41.21 -14.78 21.00
C SER A 179 -42.48 -15.62 20.96
N PRO A 180 -42.39 -16.93 21.30
CA PRO A 180 -43.52 -17.86 21.27
C PRO A 180 -44.61 -17.55 22.30
#